data_AF-A0A8C0H962-F1
#
_entry.id   AF-A0A8C0H962-F1
#
_cell.length_a   1.000
_cell.length_b   1.000
_cell.length_c   1.000
_cell.angle_alpha   90.00
_cell.angle_beta   90.00
_cell.angle_gamma   90.00
#
_symmetry.space_group_name_H-M   'P 1'
#
loop_
_entity.id
_entity.type
_entity.pdbx_description
1 polymer ?
#
loop_
_entity_poly.entity_id
_entity_poly.type
_entity_poly.pdbx_seq_one_letter_code
_entity_poly.pdbx_strand_id
1 'polypeptide(L)'
;MQNQSSTNHPGARVLQPFCQTSDLPIMKNMDPCIALARSSLNKDFRDHAEQQHIAAQQKAALQHAHAHSSGYFITQDSAFGNLILPVLPRLESE
;
A
#
# COMPACT_ATOMS: atom_id res chain seq x y z
N MET A 1 36.66 -9.43 -20.74
CA MET A 1 36.66 -8.68 -19.47
C MET A 1 36.27 -7.25 -19.76
N GLN A 2 35.02 -6.87 -19.50
CA GLN A 2 34.59 -5.47 -19.52
C GLN A 2 34.13 -5.13 -18.12
N ASN A 3 34.94 -4.31 -17.48
CA ASN A 3 34.70 -3.69 -16.18
C ASN A 3 33.77 -2.50 -16.44
N GLN A 4 32.54 -2.54 -15.95
CA GLN A 4 31.66 -1.38 -15.96
C GLN A 4 31.16 -1.11 -14.55
N SER A 5 31.93 -0.25 -13.88
CA SER A 5 31.58 0.79 -12.92
C SER A 5 30.32 0.57 -12.08
N SER A 6 30.55 0.12 -10.85
CA SER A 6 29.61 0.23 -9.74
C SER A 6 29.48 1.70 -9.34
N THR A 7 28.38 2.35 -9.72
CA THR A 7 28.03 3.66 -9.18
C THR A 7 27.03 3.43 -8.06
N ASN A 8 27.51 3.53 -6.81
CA ASN A 8 26.67 3.64 -5.62
C ASN A 8 26.27 5.11 -5.49
N HIS A 9 24.98 5.42 -5.68
CA HIS A 9 24.47 6.79 -5.51
C HIS A 9 23.34 6.76 -4.48
N PRO A 10 23.59 7.20 -3.23
CA PRO A 10 22.56 7.37 -2.23
C PRO A 10 21.83 8.70 -2.49
N GLY A 11 20.91 8.73 -3.47
CA GLY A 11 20.23 9.98 -3.80
C GLY A 11 19.02 9.90 -4.74
N ALA A 12 18.76 8.77 -5.38
CA ALA A 12 17.67 8.62 -6.35
C ALA A 12 16.47 7.83 -5.78
N ARG A 13 15.98 8.19 -4.59
CA ARG A 13 14.71 7.64 -4.01
C ARG A 13 13.57 8.66 -4.02
N VAL A 14 13.63 9.66 -4.89
CA VAL A 14 12.54 10.62 -5.07
C VAL A 14 11.61 10.07 -6.15
N LEU A 15 10.38 9.76 -5.73
CA LEU A 15 9.27 9.19 -6.50
C LEU A 15 9.53 7.77 -7.02
N GLN A 16 9.20 6.78 -6.18
CA GLN A 16 8.59 5.57 -6.70
C GLN A 16 7.10 5.89 -6.86
N PRO A 17 6.59 6.19 -8.08
CA PRO A 17 5.16 6.21 -8.27
C PRO A 17 4.68 4.78 -8.02
N PHE A 18 3.81 4.61 -7.03
CA PHE A 18 2.98 3.42 -6.91
C PHE A 18 1.97 3.44 -8.07
N CYS A 19 2.45 3.21 -9.30
CA CYS A 19 1.60 2.72 -10.37
C CYS A 19 1.39 1.24 -10.08
N GLN A 20 0.46 0.94 -9.18
CA GLN A 20 -0.10 -0.39 -9.09
C GLN A 20 -1.00 -0.56 -10.32
N THR A 21 -0.39 -0.85 -11.47
CA THR A 21 -1.10 -1.39 -12.62
C THR A 21 -1.69 -2.71 -12.18
N SER A 22 -2.93 -2.64 -11.70
CA SER A 22 -3.84 -3.75 -11.66
C SER A 22 -4.04 -4.15 -13.13
N ASP A 23 -3.45 -5.26 -13.53
CA ASP A 23 -3.86 -5.96 -14.74
C ASP A 23 -5.37 -6.16 -14.67
N LEU A 24 -6.10 -5.38 -15.46
CA LEU A 24 -7.53 -5.46 -15.62
C LEU A 24 -7.78 -6.64 -16.58
N PRO A 25 -8.36 -7.79 -16.14
CA PRO A 25 -8.84 -8.76 -17.10
C PRO A 25 -10.01 -8.11 -17.84
N ILE A 26 -9.77 -7.84 -19.12
CA ILE A 26 -10.73 -7.38 -20.11
C ILE A 26 -12.04 -8.20 -19.99
N MET A 27 -13.04 -7.66 -19.29
CA MET A 27 -14.39 -8.19 -19.32
C MET A 27 -15.10 -7.63 -20.55
N LYS A 28 -14.90 -8.31 -21.68
CA LYS A 28 -15.81 -8.16 -22.82
C LYS A 28 -17.15 -8.78 -22.43
N ASN A 29 -18.18 -7.93 -22.39
CA ASN A 29 -19.60 -8.24 -22.35
C ASN A 29 -20.14 -8.91 -21.07
N MET A 30 -20.86 -8.15 -20.23
CA MET A 30 -21.79 -8.73 -19.26
C MET A 30 -23.18 -8.08 -19.36
N ASP A 31 -24.19 -8.95 -19.42
CA ASP A 31 -25.61 -8.67 -19.57
C ASP A 31 -26.19 -7.85 -18.40
N PRO A 32 -27.11 -6.89 -18.65
CA PRO A 32 -27.63 -5.97 -17.63
C PRO A 32 -28.36 -6.65 -16.46
N CYS A 33 -28.88 -7.87 -16.63
CA CYS A 33 -29.63 -8.57 -15.59
C CYS A 33 -28.73 -9.13 -14.47
N ILE A 34 -27.45 -9.41 -14.76
CA ILE A 34 -26.48 -9.87 -13.75
C ILE A 34 -26.00 -8.71 -12.86
N ALA A 35 -26.08 -7.47 -13.34
CA ALA A 35 -25.61 -6.30 -12.60
C ALA A 35 -26.42 -6.03 -11.32
N LEU A 36 -27.74 -6.26 -11.36
CA LEU A 36 -28.62 -5.93 -10.23
C LEU A 36 -28.55 -6.96 -9.09
N ALA A 37 -28.36 -8.25 -9.40
CA ALA A 37 -28.19 -9.32 -8.41
C ALA A 37 -26.84 -9.27 -7.69
N ARG A 38 -25.79 -8.73 -8.34
CA ARG A 38 -24.45 -8.63 -7.75
C ARG A 38 -24.31 -7.50 -6.73
N SER A 39 -25.18 -6.48 -6.74
CA SER A 39 -25.06 -5.33 -5.83
C SER A 39 -25.04 -5.70 -4.33
N SER A 40 -25.71 -6.80 -3.94
CA SER A 40 -25.68 -7.28 -2.55
C SER A 40 -24.47 -8.16 -2.21
N LEU A 41 -23.85 -8.85 -3.18
CA LEU A 41 -22.63 -9.66 -2.97
C LEU A 41 -21.35 -8.84 -3.16
N ASN A 42 -21.42 -7.74 -3.93
CA ASN A 42 -20.28 -6.89 -4.24
C ASN A 42 -19.85 -5.98 -3.08
N LYS A 43 -20.71 -5.80 -2.07
CA LYS A 43 -20.40 -4.92 -0.94
C LYS A 43 -19.21 -5.48 -0.14
N ASP A 44 -19.25 -6.76 0.18
CA ASP A 44 -18.16 -7.43 0.89
C ASP A 44 -16.86 -7.41 0.08
N PHE A 45 -16.89 -7.74 -1.22
CA PHE A 45 -15.67 -7.69 -2.07
C PHE A 45 -15.06 -6.29 -2.17
N ARG A 46 -15.90 -5.25 -2.23
CA ARG A 46 -15.44 -3.86 -2.26
C ARG A 46 -14.84 -3.44 -0.93
N ASP A 47 -15.49 -3.80 0.18
CA ASP A 47 -14.99 -3.53 1.53
C ASP A 47 -13.66 -4.27 1.76
N HIS A 48 -13.52 -5.50 1.27
CA HIS A 48 -12.26 -6.24 1.26
C HIS A 48 -11.19 -5.53 0.42
N ALA A 49 -11.52 -5.06 -0.77
CA ALA A 49 -10.57 -4.34 -1.64
C ALA A 49 -10.10 -3.02 -1.01
N GLU A 50 -11.00 -2.28 -0.36
CA GLU A 50 -10.68 -1.05 0.37
C GLU A 50 -9.78 -1.32 1.58
N GLN A 51 -10.10 -2.34 2.37
CA GLN A 51 -9.27 -2.76 3.50
C GLN A 51 -7.86 -3.15 3.04
N GLN A 52 -7.75 -3.89 1.93
CA GLN A 52 -6.45 -4.23 1.34
C GLN A 52 -5.68 -2.99 0.87
N HIS A 53 -6.38 -2.01 0.29
CA HIS A 53 -5.76 -0.77 -0.17
C HIS A 53 -5.19 0.04 1.00
N ILE A 54 -5.97 0.20 2.07
CA ILE A 54 -5.54 0.90 3.29
C ILE A 54 -4.34 0.18 3.92
N ALA A 55 -4.39 -1.15 4.04
CA ALA A 55 -3.29 -1.94 4.58
C ALA A 55 -2.00 -1.81 3.75
N ALA A 56 -2.12 -1.80 2.42
CA ALA A 56 -0.99 -1.60 1.53
C ALA A 56 -0.35 -0.20 1.71
N GLN A 57 -1.17 0.85 1.81
CA GLN A 57 -0.69 2.22 2.04
C GLN A 57 0.05 2.34 3.38
N GLN A 58 -0.55 1.82 4.46
CA GLN A 58 0.05 1.80 5.79
C GLN A 58 1.41 1.09 5.78
N LYS A 59 1.49 -0.08 5.13
CA LYS A 59 2.72 -0.85 5.00
C LYS A 59 3.81 -0.06 4.27
N ALA A 60 3.47 0.59 3.15
CA ALA A 60 4.42 1.39 2.39
C ALA A 60 4.95 2.57 3.20
N ALA A 61 4.07 3.31 3.90
CA ALA A 61 4.46 4.42 4.76
C ALA A 61 5.39 3.97 5.91
N LEU A 62 5.06 2.85 6.58
CA LEU A 62 5.88 2.32 7.66
C LEU A 62 7.26 1.86 7.18
N GLN A 63 7.33 1.18 6.04
CA GLN A 63 8.60 0.76 5.44
C GLN A 63 9.49 1.95 5.07
N HIS A 64 8.89 3.02 4.52
CA HIS A 64 9.62 4.25 4.22
C HIS A 64 10.16 4.90 5.49
N ALA A 65 9.36 4.98 6.56
CA ALA A 65 9.81 5.52 7.84
C ALA A 65 10.98 4.72 8.43
N HIS A 66 10.91 3.38 8.45
CA HIS A 66 12.02 2.54 8.93
C HIS A 66 13.30 2.69 8.10
N ALA A 67 13.19 2.93 6.78
CA ALA A 67 14.36 3.12 5.91
C ALA A 67 15.05 4.48 6.11
N HIS A 68 14.32 5.48 6.62
CA HIS A 68 14.78 6.88 6.65
C HIS A 68 14.80 7.51 8.05
N SER A 69 14.28 6.82 9.07
CA SER A 69 14.19 7.30 10.44
C SER A 69 14.49 6.18 11.42
N SER A 70 15.14 6.53 12.52
CA SER A 70 15.35 5.64 13.67
C SER A 70 14.23 5.72 14.72
N GLY A 71 13.14 6.44 14.43
CA GLY A 71 11.99 6.54 15.31
C GLY A 71 11.14 5.27 15.35
N TYR A 72 10.30 5.15 16.37
CA TYR A 72 9.32 4.07 16.49
C TYR A 72 8.00 4.54 15.89
N PHE A 73 7.47 3.76 14.95
CA PHE A 73 6.25 4.08 14.23
C PHE A 73 5.25 2.93 14.29
N ILE A 74 3.97 3.28 14.33
CA ILE A 74 2.85 2.34 14.18
C ILE A 74 1.96 2.78 13.02
N THR A 75 1.25 1.85 12.41
CA THR A 75 0.27 2.17 11.37
C THR A 75 -1.04 2.69 11.95
N GLN A 76 -1.76 3.48 11.15
CA GLN A 76 -3.09 3.99 11.49
C GLN A 76 -4.00 3.99 10.25
N ASP A 77 -5.29 3.75 10.46
CA ASP A 77 -6.36 3.82 9.45
C ASP A 77 -6.87 5.26 9.27
N SER A 78 -5.95 6.21 9.12
CA SER A 78 -6.30 7.61 8.92
C SER A 78 -6.63 7.93 7.47
N ALA A 79 -7.82 8.49 7.22
CA ALA A 79 -8.21 9.05 5.92
C ALA A 79 -7.59 10.44 5.63
N PHE A 80 -6.88 11.04 6.61
CA PHE A 80 -6.32 12.39 6.51
C PHE A 80 -4.80 12.41 6.33
N GLY A 81 -4.22 11.29 5.87
CA GLY A 81 -2.78 11.19 5.59
C GLY A 81 -1.89 10.82 6.78
N ASN A 82 -2.45 10.59 7.98
CA ASN A 82 -1.69 10.09 9.13
C ASN A 82 -1.60 8.54 9.10
N LEU A 83 -1.06 7.98 8.02
CA LEU A 83 -0.97 6.52 7.82
C LEU A 83 -0.03 5.84 8.84
N ILE A 84 0.89 6.62 9.42
CA ILE A 84 1.77 6.20 10.51
C ILE A 84 1.85 7.29 11.58
N LEU A 85 2.05 6.89 12.83
CA LEU A 85 2.27 7.80 13.95
C LEU A 85 3.59 7.49 14.65
N PRO A 86 4.40 8.51 15.00
CA PRO A 86 5.53 8.34 15.90
C PRO A 86 5.03 8.02 17.31
N VAL A 87 5.63 7.03 17.96
CA VAL A 87 5.27 6.58 19.30
C VAL A 87 6.51 6.28 20.15
N LEU A 88 6.31 6.06 21.44
CA LEU A 88 7.35 5.46 22.29
C LEU A 88 7.45 3.95 22.02
N PRO A 89 8.63 3.34 22.22
CA PRO A 89 8.77 1.88 22.15
C PRO A 89 7.79 1.19 23.08
N ARG A 90 7.11 0.15 22.58
CA ARG A 90 6.27 -0.73 23.42
C ARG A 90 7.20 -1.66 24.20
N LEU A 91 7.11 -1.62 25.53
CA LEU A 91 7.75 -2.60 26.40
C LEU A 91 6.70 -3.66 26.73
N GLU A 92 6.85 -4.87 26.22
CA GLU A 92 6.02 -5.98 26.66
C GLU A 92 6.36 -6.25 28.13
N SER A 93 5.36 -6.21 29.01
CA SER A 93 5.52 -6.70 30.38
C SER A 93 5.50 -8.22 30.31
N GLU A 94 6.58 -8.89 30.71
CA GLU A 94 6.64 -10.35 30.83
C GLU A 94 5.61 -10.88 31.83
#